data_AF-A0A839LGB7-F1
#
_entry.id   AF-A0A839LGB7-F1
#
_cell.length_a   1.000
_cell.length_b   1.000
_cell.length_c   1.000
_cell.angle_alpha   90.00
_cell.angle_beta   90.00
_cell.angle_gamma   90.00
#
_symmetry.space_group_name_H-M   'P 1'
#
loop_
_entity.id
_entity.type
_entity.pdbx_description
1 polymer ?
#
loop_
_entity_poly.entity_id
_entity_poly.type
_entity_poly.pdbx_seq_one_letter_code
_entity_poly.pdbx_strand_id
1 'polypeptide(L)'
;MSEENWGFALPAFKPDEALQKLRRELREAGLTEREGRFERRGTPIARAAVDGATLRVAIVKRPARTPEWNEKTVKDSAQLRDFLALVKKNLSGWSDADE
;
A
#
# COMPACT_ATOMS: atom_id res chain seq x y z
N MET A 1 -28.13 -5.83 -37.57
CA MET A 1 -26.72 -5.71 -37.12
C MET A 1 -26.78 -5.70 -35.61
N SER A 2 -26.57 -6.85 -34.97
CA SER A 2 -26.63 -7.02 -33.52
C SER A 2 -25.37 -6.44 -32.89
N GLU A 3 -25.53 -5.43 -32.03
CA GLU A 3 -24.44 -4.84 -31.24
C GLU A 3 -23.97 -5.87 -30.21
N GLU A 4 -22.86 -6.54 -30.51
CA GLU A 4 -22.20 -7.46 -29.61
C GLU A 4 -21.51 -6.68 -28.48
N ASN A 5 -22.18 -6.57 -27.34
CA ASN A 5 -21.63 -5.98 -26.13
C ASN A 5 -20.58 -6.94 -25.52
N TRP A 6 -19.34 -6.82 -25.97
CA TRP A 6 -18.17 -7.48 -25.37
C TRP A 6 -17.95 -6.95 -23.93
N GLY A 7 -18.64 -7.57 -22.97
CA GLY A 7 -18.58 -7.22 -21.56
C GLY A 7 -17.25 -7.61 -20.90
N PHE A 8 -16.22 -6.77 -21.06
CA PHE A 8 -15.01 -6.83 -20.23
C PHE A 8 -15.32 -6.32 -18.82
N ALA A 9 -15.96 -7.15 -18.00
CA ALA A 9 -16.08 -6.89 -16.58
C ALA A 9 -14.66 -6.87 -15.97
N LEU A 10 -14.33 -5.79 -15.25
CA LEU A 10 -13.07 -5.75 -14.51
C LEU A 10 -13.06 -6.92 -13.50
N PRO A 11 -11.93 -7.65 -13.38
CA PRO A 11 -11.84 -8.74 -12.42
C PRO A 11 -12.08 -8.20 -11.00
N ALA A 12 -12.78 -8.99 -10.19
CA ALA A 12 -13.02 -8.66 -8.79
C ALA A 12 -11.69 -8.38 -8.07
N PHE A 13 -11.70 -7.40 -7.16
CA PHE A 13 -10.53 -7.11 -6.34
C PHE A 13 -10.26 -8.28 -5.40
N LYS A 14 -9.01 -8.76 -5.39
CA LYS A 14 -8.57 -9.88 -4.58
C LYS A 14 -7.60 -9.38 -3.50
N PRO A 15 -8.05 -9.20 -2.25
CA PRO A 15 -7.27 -8.51 -1.22
C PRO A 15 -6.00 -9.28 -0.83
N ASP A 16 -6.02 -10.62 -0.83
CA ASP A 16 -4.82 -11.42 -0.55
C ASP A 16 -3.73 -11.28 -1.63
N GLU A 17 -4.12 -11.36 -2.90
CA GLU A 17 -3.18 -11.14 -4.03
C GLU A 17 -2.65 -9.70 -4.01
N ALA A 18 -3.52 -8.73 -3.71
CA ALA A 18 -3.15 -7.33 -3.54
C ALA A 18 -2.16 -7.13 -2.39
N LEU A 19 -2.36 -7.80 -1.25
CA LEU A 19 -1.44 -7.77 -0.11
C LEU A 19 -0.08 -8.36 -0.49
N GLN A 20 -0.02 -9.50 -1.18
CA GLN A 20 1.27 -10.07 -1.61
C GLN A 20 2.01 -9.13 -2.57
N LYS A 21 1.29 -8.49 -3.49
CA LYS A 21 1.87 -7.47 -4.38
C LYS A 21 2.41 -6.28 -3.58
N LEU A 22 1.63 -5.77 -2.62
CA LEU A 22 2.05 -4.67 -1.73
C LEU A 22 3.33 -5.02 -0.96
N ARG A 23 3.39 -6.22 -0.37
CA ARG A 23 4.56 -6.70 0.38
C ARG A 23 5.82 -6.71 -0.48
N ARG A 24 5.72 -7.19 -1.73
CA ARG A 24 6.85 -7.21 -2.67
C ARG A 24 7.34 -5.80 -2.98
N GLU A 25 6.43 -4.92 -3.39
CA GLU A 25 6.77 -3.54 -3.78
C GLU A 25 7.35 -2.72 -2.62
N LEU A 26 6.85 -2.91 -1.39
CA LEU A 26 7.38 -2.23 -0.21
C LEU A 26 8.77 -2.76 0.18
N ARG A 27 9.03 -4.05 -0.04
CA ARG A 27 10.37 -4.64 0.15
C ARG A 27 11.37 -4.10 -0.88
N GLU A 28 10.95 -3.99 -2.13
CA GLU A 28 11.75 -3.37 -3.20
C GLU A 28 12.03 -1.89 -2.91
N ALA A 29 11.11 -1.20 -2.23
CA ALA A 29 11.31 0.16 -1.72
C ALA A 29 12.20 0.24 -0.45
N GLY A 30 12.81 -0.87 -0.01
CA GLY A 30 13.74 -0.92 1.12
C GLY A 30 13.08 -1.02 2.49
N LEU A 31 11.79 -1.36 2.56
CA LEU A 31 11.12 -1.62 3.83
C LEU A 31 11.24 -3.09 4.24
N THR A 32 11.37 -3.31 5.54
CA THR A 32 11.31 -4.65 6.15
C THR A 32 9.94 -4.86 6.77
N GLU A 33 9.34 -6.01 6.53
CA GLU A 33 8.05 -6.35 7.13
C GLU A 33 8.24 -7.08 8.47
N ARG A 34 7.41 -6.70 9.46
CA ARG A 34 7.26 -7.34 10.77
C ARG A 34 5.79 -7.30 11.17
N GLU A 35 5.14 -8.47 11.24
CA GLU A 35 3.74 -8.60 11.70
C GLU A 35 2.75 -7.63 11.02
N GLY A 36 2.81 -7.52 9.69
CA GLY A 36 1.93 -6.61 8.91
C GLY A 36 2.29 -5.12 8.98
N ARG A 37 3.40 -4.78 9.65
CA ARG A 37 4.02 -3.46 9.68
C ARG A 37 5.28 -3.44 8.82
N PHE A 38 5.48 -2.34 8.09
CA PHE A 38 6.64 -2.14 7.23
C PHE A 38 7.49 -1.02 7.81
N GLU A 39 8.78 -1.31 7.98
CA GLU A 39 9.72 -0.48 8.72
C GLU A 39 10.95 -0.14 7.88
N ARG A 40 11.47 1.07 8.06
CA ARG A 40 12.76 1.51 7.53
C ARG A 40 13.73 1.64 8.70
N ARG A 41 14.78 0.80 8.74
CA ARG A 41 15.79 0.82 9.83
C ARG A 41 15.15 0.79 11.24
N GLY A 42 14.10 -0.01 11.42
CA GLY A 42 13.34 -0.13 12.68
C GLY A 42 12.35 1.00 12.96
N THR A 43 12.20 1.98 12.06
CA THR A 43 11.18 3.03 12.17
C THR A 43 9.92 2.61 11.40
N PRO A 44 8.74 2.62 12.02
CA PRO A 44 7.48 2.28 11.34
C PRO A 44 7.15 3.27 10.23
N ILE A 45 6.77 2.76 9.06
CA ILE A 45 6.41 3.57 7.88
C ILE A 45 5.00 3.28 7.38
N ALA A 46 4.67 1.99 7.18
CA ALA A 46 3.38 1.58 6.66
C ALA A 46 2.84 0.36 7.42
N ARG A 47 1.53 0.10 7.27
CA ARG A 47 0.86 -1.12 7.73
C ARG A 47 -0.11 -1.58 6.67
N ALA A 48 -0.32 -2.89 6.57
CA ALA A 48 -1.34 -3.46 5.71
C ALA A 48 -1.88 -4.77 6.29
N ALA A 49 -3.20 -4.93 6.24
CA ALA A 49 -3.89 -6.16 6.60
C ALA A 49 -5.10 -6.36 5.68
N VAL A 50 -5.42 -7.62 5.39
CA VAL A 50 -6.69 -7.98 4.75
C VAL A 50 -7.82 -7.72 5.74
N ASP A 51 -8.88 -7.08 5.25
CA ASP A 51 -10.11 -6.80 5.98
C ASP A 51 -11.30 -7.18 5.10
N GLY A 52 -11.73 -8.45 5.21
CA GLY A 52 -12.75 -9.05 4.36
C GLY A 52 -12.39 -8.98 2.88
N ALA A 53 -13.22 -8.28 2.09
CA ALA A 53 -13.02 -8.08 0.65
C ALA A 53 -12.10 -6.89 0.31
N THR A 54 -11.51 -6.24 1.32
CA THR A 54 -10.69 -5.04 1.15
C THR A 54 -9.34 -5.20 1.83
N LEU A 55 -8.46 -4.22 1.62
CA LEU A 55 -7.19 -4.13 2.31
C LEU A 55 -7.20 -2.85 3.17
N ARG A 56 -7.04 -2.98 4.48
CA ARG A 56 -6.82 -1.85 5.37
C ARG A 56 -5.34 -1.53 5.40
N VAL A 57 -5.00 -0.33 4.95
CA VAL A 57 -3.61 0.14 4.88
C VAL A 57 -3.44 1.41 5.69
N ALA A 58 -2.23 1.68 6.14
CA ALA A 58 -1.91 2.94 6.79
C ALA A 58 -0.48 3.36 6.45
N ILE A 59 -0.24 4.67 6.41
CA ILE A 59 1.09 5.26 6.29
C ILE A 59 1.27 6.29 7.40
N VAL A 60 2.49 6.43 7.92
CA VAL A 60 2.80 7.45 8.92
C VAL A 60 2.76 8.86 8.31
N LYS A 61 2.33 9.86 9.10
CA LYS A 61 2.43 11.28 8.69
C LYS A 61 3.89 11.74 8.61
N ARG A 62 4.72 11.29 9.55
CA ARG A 62 6.17 11.49 9.62
C ARG A 62 6.82 10.27 10.28
N PRO A 63 8.05 9.85 9.90
CA PRO A 63 8.77 8.77 10.57
C PRO A 63 9.04 9.13 12.03
N ALA A 64 8.57 8.29 12.96
CA ALA A 64 8.76 8.47 14.39
C ALA A 64 8.60 7.13 15.11
N ARG A 65 9.12 7.03 16.35
CA ARG A 65 8.95 5.84 17.19
C ARG A 65 7.49 5.58 17.57
N THR A 66 6.74 6.66 17.83
CA THR A 66 5.29 6.63 18.07
C THR A 66 4.61 7.44 16.97
N PRO A 67 4.38 6.83 15.80
CA PRO A 67 3.89 7.58 14.66
C PRO A 67 2.39 7.85 14.72
N GLU A 68 1.99 8.98 14.14
CA GLU A 68 0.62 9.21 13.74
C GLU A 68 0.33 8.53 12.41
N TRP A 69 -0.74 7.73 12.37
CA TRP A 69 -1.15 6.97 11.20
C TRP A 69 -2.21 7.71 10.40
N ASN A 70 -2.09 7.62 9.07
CA ASN A 70 -3.15 7.96 8.12
C ASN A 70 -3.67 6.65 7.53
N GLU A 71 -4.87 6.25 7.96
CA GLU A 71 -5.51 5.01 7.55
C GLU A 71 -6.32 5.18 6.26
N LYS A 72 -6.31 4.14 5.43
CA LYS A 72 -7.07 4.07 4.17
C LYS A 72 -7.58 2.65 3.96
N THR A 73 -8.71 2.54 3.29
CA THR A 73 -9.23 1.27 2.79
C THR A 73 -8.98 1.22 1.29
N VAL A 74 -8.38 0.13 0.83
CA VAL A 74 -8.13 -0.17 -0.58
C VAL A 74 -9.11 -1.26 -1.01
N LYS A 75 -9.96 -0.93 -1.98
CA LYS A 75 -11.01 -1.81 -2.51
C LYS A 75 -10.82 -2.20 -3.97
N ASP A 76 -9.79 -1.65 -4.61
CA ASP A 76 -9.46 -1.90 -6.01
C ASP A 76 -7.97 -1.69 -6.32
N SER A 77 -7.57 -2.10 -7.53
CA SER A 77 -6.19 -2.01 -8.01
C SER A 77 -5.70 -0.58 -8.25
N ALA A 78 -6.59 0.39 -8.49
CA ALA A 78 -6.19 1.79 -8.67
C ALA A 78 -5.76 2.38 -7.33
N GLN A 79 -6.57 2.20 -6.29
CA GLN A 79 -6.27 2.63 -4.93
C GLN A 79 -5.00 1.98 -4.37
N LEU A 80 -4.72 0.72 -4.72
CA LEU A 80 -3.48 0.06 -4.35
C LEU A 80 -2.25 0.76 -4.95
N ARG A 81 -2.32 1.14 -6.24
CA ARG A 81 -1.24 1.86 -6.92
C ARG A 81 -1.05 3.26 -6.34
N ASP A 82 -2.14 3.96 -6.04
CA ASP A 82 -2.09 5.29 -5.42
C ASP A 82 -1.43 5.23 -4.04
N PHE A 83 -1.77 4.23 -3.23
CA PHE A 83 -1.13 4.00 -1.94
C PHE A 83 0.37 3.70 -2.08
N LEU A 84 0.75 2.84 -3.03
CA LEU A 84 2.16 2.56 -3.32
C LEU A 84 2.94 3.80 -3.76
N ALA A 85 2.36 4.61 -4.65
CA ALA A 85 2.96 5.86 -5.11
C ALA A 85 3.14 6.85 -3.95
N LEU A 86 2.15 6.95 -3.06
CA LEU A 86 2.22 7.77 -1.85
C LEU A 86 3.36 7.31 -0.92
N VAL A 87 3.48 6.01 -0.66
CA VAL A 87 4.57 5.48 0.19
C VAL A 87 5.93 5.78 -0.43
N LYS A 88 6.13 5.49 -1.72
CA LYS A 88 7.41 5.75 -2.41
C LYS A 88 7.75 7.24 -2.41
N LYS A 89 6.78 8.12 -2.68
CA LYS A 89 6.96 9.59 -2.63
C LYS A 89 7.41 10.07 -1.25
N ASN A 90 6.75 9.60 -0.18
CA ASN A 90 7.10 9.97 1.18
C ASN A 90 8.48 9.45 1.57
N LEU A 91 8.83 8.21 1.19
CA LEU A 91 10.16 7.65 1.43
C LEU A 91 11.27 8.46 0.78
N SER A 92 11.09 8.92 -0.46
CA SER A 92 12.03 9.83 -1.12
C SER A 92 12.08 11.17 -0.39
N GLY A 93 10.93 11.81 -0.14
CA GLY A 93 10.89 13.14 0.49
C GLY A 93 11.43 13.17 1.92
N TRP A 94 11.37 12.06 2.67
CA TRP A 94 12.04 11.97 3.98
C TRP A 94 13.53 11.66 3.87
N SER A 95 13.95 10.92 2.83
CA SER A 95 15.38 10.69 2.61
C SER A 95 16.12 12.00 2.32
N ASP A 96 15.52 12.89 1.53
CA ASP A 96 16.11 14.19 1.17
C ASP A 96 16.13 15.19 2.34
N ALA A 97 15.38 14.93 3.41
CA ALA A 97 15.34 15.78 4.61
C ALA A 97 16.31 15.30 5.72
N ASP A 98 16.86 14.09 5.57
CA ASP A 98 17.86 13.50 6.47
C ASP A 98 19.32 13.74 5.98
N GLU A 99 19.50 14.40 4.83
CA GLU A 99 20.79 14.85 4.26
C GLU A 99 20.99 16.36 4.43
#